data_AF-A0A5S3VCC6-F1
#
_entry.id   AF-A0A5S3VCC6-F1
#
_cell.length_a   1.000
_cell.length_b   1.000
_cell.length_c   1.000
_cell.angle_alpha   90.00
_cell.angle_beta   90.00
_cell.angle_gamma   90.00
#
_symmetry.space_group_name_H-M   'P 1'
#
loop_
_entity.id
_entity.type
_entity.pdbx_description
1 polymer ?
#
loop_
_entity_poly.entity_id
_entity_poly.type
_entity_poly.pdbx_seq_one_letter_code
_entity_poly.pdbx_strand_id
1 'polypeptide(L)'
;MTNITLDPIHHVLLITPTEIPEADEFLFWAKLFLHQPDIAIVEELEGADRHQTRFSYENGTFNINFEHYTDSIWIAPEGAESQEQLINLSKYLLTSFQ
;
A
#
# COMPACT_ATOMS: atom_id res chain seq x y z
N MET A 1 13.77 8.17 0.16
CA MET A 1 13.20 7.54 1.37
C MET A 1 11.69 7.73 1.35
N THR A 2 10.91 6.66 1.49
CA THR A 2 9.44 6.71 1.48
C THR A 2 8.92 6.97 2.89
N ASN A 3 8.01 7.93 3.03
CA ASN A 3 7.32 8.20 4.30
C ASN A 3 6.01 7.39 4.37
N ILE A 4 5.70 6.85 5.53
CA ILE A 4 4.51 6.03 5.80
C ILE A 4 3.82 6.61 7.03
N THR A 5 2.60 7.11 6.86
CA THR A 5 1.81 7.73 7.94
C THR A 5 0.49 7.00 8.11
N LEU A 6 0.17 6.58 9.34
CA LEU A 6 -1.15 6.05 9.66
C LEU A 6 -2.17 7.19 9.76
N ASP A 7 -3.26 7.09 8.98
CA ASP A 7 -4.44 7.93 9.13
C ASP A 7 -5.52 7.16 9.92
N PRO A 8 -5.74 7.49 11.21
CA PRO A 8 -6.70 6.78 12.04
C PRO A 8 -8.16 7.16 11.75
N ILE A 9 -8.41 8.27 11.04
CA ILE A 9 -9.77 8.72 10.69
C ILE A 9 -10.28 7.90 9.51
N HIS A 10 -9.45 7.74 8.49
CA HIS A 10 -9.81 7.01 7.27
C HIS A 10 -9.40 5.53 7.30
N HIS A 11 -8.68 5.09 8.34
CA HIS A 11 -8.16 3.74 8.49
C HIS A 11 -7.31 3.28 7.30
N VAL A 12 -6.35 4.12 6.91
CA VAL A 12 -5.40 3.84 5.82
C VAL A 12 -3.96 4.18 6.23
N LEU A 13 -2.98 3.66 5.49
CA LEU A 13 -1.61 4.15 5.52
C LEU A 13 -1.38 5.05 4.32
N LEU A 14 -1.02 6.30 4.55
CA LEU A 14 -0.59 7.23 3.51
C LEU A 14 0.88 6.94 3.17
N ILE A 15 1.16 6.75 1.89
CA ILE A 15 2.51 6.44 1.39
C ILE A 15 2.99 7.62 0.56
N THR A 16 4.07 8.27 1.01
CA THR A 16 4.65 9.42 0.30
C THR A 16 6.09 9.06 -0.11
N PRO A 17 6.29 8.53 -1.32
CA PRO A 17 7.64 8.30 -1.83
C PRO A 17 8.37 9.63 -2.06
N THR A 18 9.69 9.58 -2.22
CA THR A 18 10.48 10.77 -2.58
C THR A 18 10.16 11.28 -3.98
N GLU A 19 9.82 10.36 -4.87
CA GLU A 19 9.37 10.61 -6.23
C GLU A 19 8.12 9.76 -6.43
N ILE A 20 7.02 10.41 -6.81
CA ILE A 20 5.76 9.71 -7.06
C ILE A 20 5.90 9.01 -8.41
N PRO A 21 5.62 7.69 -8.49
CA PRO A 21 5.66 7.00 -9.77
C PRO A 21 4.62 7.56 -10.73
N GLU A 22 4.95 7.57 -12.02
CA GLU A 22 3.96 7.79 -13.07
C GLU A 22 2.92 6.66 -13.05
N ALA A 23 1.74 6.93 -13.59
CA ALA A 23 0.62 6.01 -13.56
C ALA A 23 0.94 4.62 -14.13
N ASP A 24 1.63 4.57 -15.27
CA ASP A 24 2.05 3.35 -15.97
C ASP A 24 3.22 2.63 -15.28
N GLU A 25 3.96 3.32 -14.39
CA GLU A 25 5.04 2.75 -13.59
C GLU A 25 4.57 2.26 -12.22
N PHE A 26 3.38 2.69 -11.75
CA PHE A 26 2.91 2.42 -10.40
C PHE A 26 2.90 0.94 -10.01
N LEU A 27 2.43 0.04 -10.87
CA LEU A 27 2.35 -1.39 -10.51
C LEU A 27 3.74 -2.00 -10.27
N PHE A 28 4.73 -1.60 -11.08
CA PHE A 28 6.10 -2.01 -10.86
C PHE A 28 6.67 -1.41 -9.56
N TRP A 29 6.42 -0.12 -9.33
CA TRP A 29 6.81 0.54 -8.08
C TRP A 29 6.18 -0.14 -6.85
N ALA A 30 4.88 -0.48 -6.91
CA ALA A 30 4.15 -1.15 -5.85
C ALA A 30 4.73 -2.52 -5.55
N LYS A 31 5.09 -3.30 -6.57
CA LYS A 31 5.81 -4.58 -6.42
C LYS A 31 7.12 -4.43 -5.68
N LEU A 32 7.93 -3.43 -6.04
CA LEU A 32 9.21 -3.15 -5.37
C LEU A 32 9.01 -2.71 -3.92
N PHE A 33 8.05 -1.82 -3.68
CA PHE A 33 7.71 -1.35 -2.34
C PHE A 33 7.23 -2.50 -1.45
N LEU A 34 6.39 -3.41 -1.98
CA LEU A 34 5.84 -4.56 -1.28
C LEU A 34 6.78 -5.77 -1.22
N HIS A 35 8.01 -5.70 -1.76
CA HIS A 35 8.95 -6.81 -1.78
C HIS A 35 9.57 -7.06 -0.39
N GLN A 36 8.75 -7.53 0.55
CA GLN A 36 9.12 -7.84 1.93
C GLN A 36 8.83 -9.31 2.24
N PRO A 37 9.59 -9.97 3.15
CA PRO A 37 9.46 -11.40 3.43
C PRO A 37 8.06 -11.87 3.83
N ASP A 38 7.31 -11.06 4.57
CA ASP A 38 6.00 -11.43 5.11
C ASP A 38 4.83 -10.88 4.28
N ILE A 39 5.12 -10.31 3.10
CA ILE A 39 4.14 -9.79 2.17
C ILE A 39 4.09 -10.70 0.93
N ALA A 40 2.89 -11.13 0.56
CA ALA A 40 2.65 -11.84 -0.69
C ALA A 40 1.70 -11.04 -1.58
N ILE A 41 2.12 -10.76 -2.81
CA ILE A 41 1.28 -10.10 -3.81
C ILE A 41 0.25 -11.12 -4.34
N VAL A 42 -1.01 -10.71 -4.35
CA VAL A 42 -2.15 -11.55 -4.71
C VAL A 42 -2.66 -11.22 -6.11
N GLU A 43 -2.87 -9.94 -6.41
CA GLU A 43 -3.51 -9.49 -7.64
C GLU A 43 -3.09 -8.06 -7.99
N GLU A 44 -3.13 -7.73 -9.28
CA GLU A 44 -2.94 -6.37 -9.79
C GLU A 44 -4.15 -5.98 -10.63
N LEU A 45 -4.64 -4.76 -10.44
CA LEU A 45 -5.77 -4.21 -11.17
C LEU A 45 -5.40 -2.84 -11.74
N GLU A 46 -5.48 -2.72 -13.06
CA GLU A 46 -5.35 -1.47 -13.80
C GLU A 46 -6.74 -0.95 -14.15
N GLY A 47 -7.26 -0.01 -13.35
CA GLY A 47 -8.46 0.75 -13.66
C GLY A 47 -8.13 2.08 -14.32
N ALA A 48 -9.09 2.66 -15.04
CA ALA A 48 -8.91 3.93 -15.75
C ALA A 48 -8.55 5.10 -14.81
N ASP A 49 -9.10 5.12 -13.59
CA ASP A 49 -8.87 6.19 -12.61
C ASP A 49 -7.94 5.77 -11.46
N ARG A 50 -7.73 4.45 -11.29
CA ARG A 50 -6.99 3.91 -10.14
C ARG A 50 -6.30 2.61 -10.48
N HIS A 51 -5.03 2.52 -10.12
CA HIS A 51 -4.28 1.26 -10.12
C HIS A 51 -4.21 0.70 -8.71
N GLN A 52 -4.27 -0.63 -8.59
CA GLN A 52 -4.26 -1.30 -7.31
C GLN A 52 -3.39 -2.55 -7.35
N THR A 53 -2.63 -2.79 -6.29
CA THR A 53 -1.97 -4.07 -6.04
C THR A 53 -2.51 -4.63 -4.72
N ARG A 54 -3.18 -5.77 -4.81
CA ARG A 54 -3.68 -6.52 -3.66
C ARG A 54 -2.55 -7.39 -3.12
N PHE A 55 -2.41 -7.41 -1.80
CA PHE A 55 -1.43 -8.24 -1.12
C PHE A 55 -1.94 -8.76 0.22
N SER A 56 -1.36 -9.85 0.70
CA SER A 56 -1.59 -10.38 2.04
C SER A 56 -0.40 -10.10 2.95
N TYR A 57 -0.68 -9.79 4.20
CA TYR A 57 0.29 -9.69 5.29
C TYR A 57 -0.30 -10.39 6.53
N GLU A 58 0.41 -11.37 7.07
CA GLU A 58 -0.11 -12.26 8.11
C GLU A 58 -1.51 -12.81 7.76
N ASN A 59 -2.53 -12.52 8.57
CA ASN A 59 -3.91 -12.94 8.37
C ASN A 59 -4.79 -11.84 7.73
N GLY A 60 -4.20 -10.75 7.24
CA GLY A 60 -4.91 -9.61 6.64
C GLY A 60 -4.68 -9.50 5.13
N THR A 61 -5.66 -8.94 4.43
CA THR A 61 -5.57 -8.58 3.01
C THR A 61 -5.68 -7.07 2.85
N PHE A 62 -4.85 -6.50 2.00
CA PHE A 62 -4.73 -5.06 1.80
C PHE A 62 -4.60 -4.74 0.32
N ASN A 63 -4.91 -3.50 -0.03
CA ASN A 63 -4.60 -2.93 -1.34
C ASN A 63 -3.71 -1.72 -1.16
N ILE A 64 -2.58 -1.68 -1.86
CA ILE A 64 -1.93 -0.40 -2.17
C ILE A 64 -2.59 0.18 -3.42
N ASN A 65 -2.93 1.45 -3.36
CA ASN A 65 -3.72 2.15 -4.37
C ASN A 65 -2.93 3.33 -4.90
N PHE A 66 -3.08 3.63 -6.19
CA PHE A 66 -2.65 4.87 -6.82
C PHE A 66 -3.80 5.48 -7.59
N GLU A 67 -4.12 6.73 -7.25
CA GLU A 67 -5.20 7.50 -7.85
C GLU A 67 -4.61 8.60 -8.75
N HIS A 68 -5.02 8.61 -10.02
CA HIS A 68 -4.35 9.35 -11.10
C HIS A 68 -4.59 10.87 -11.05
N TYR A 69 -5.72 11.34 -10.52
CA TYR A 69 -6.06 12.76 -10.52
C TYR A 69 -5.35 13.56 -9.43
N THR A 70 -4.90 12.90 -8.37
CA THR A 70 -4.23 13.53 -7.22
C THR A 70 -2.84 12.99 -6.93
N ASP A 71 -2.37 12.02 -7.71
CA ASP A 71 -1.10 11.34 -7.52
C ASP A 71 -0.95 10.77 -6.09
N SER A 72 -2.06 10.29 -5.53
CA SER A 72 -2.14 9.83 -4.15
C SER A 72 -1.90 8.33 -4.03
N ILE A 73 -1.05 7.93 -3.08
CA ILE A 73 -0.79 6.53 -2.75
C ILE A 73 -1.20 6.22 -1.31
N TRP A 74 -2.00 5.16 -1.14
CA TRP A 74 -2.37 4.68 0.19
C TRP A 74 -2.59 3.18 0.22
N ILE A 75 -2.37 2.59 1.40
CA ILE A 75 -2.74 1.21 1.72
C ILE A 75 -4.05 1.22 2.48
N ALA A 76 -5.04 0.47 1.97
CA ALA A 76 -6.33 0.26 2.62
C ALA A 76 -6.52 -1.22 3.00
N PRO A 77 -7.04 -1.51 4.19
CA PRO A 77 -7.41 -2.87 4.58
C PRO A 77 -8.65 -3.34 3.81
N GLU A 78 -8.73 -4.63 3.55
CA GLU A 78 -9.94 -5.28 3.07
C GLU A 78 -10.68 -5.98 4.21
N GLY A 79 -11.82 -5.41 4.61
CA GLY A 79 -12.64 -5.94 5.70
C GLY A 79 -12.13 -5.57 7.09
N ALA A 80 -12.95 -5.87 8.10
CA ALA A 80 -12.69 -5.49 9.49
C ALA A 80 -11.46 -6.19 10.09
N GLU A 81 -11.24 -7.46 9.75
CA GLU A 81 -10.09 -8.25 10.25
C GLU A 81 -8.75 -7.61 9.83
N SER A 82 -8.63 -7.21 8.56
CA SER A 82 -7.44 -6.54 8.04
C SER A 82 -7.27 -5.14 8.63
N GLN A 83 -8.37 -4.45 8.96
CA GLN A 83 -8.33 -3.13 9.59
C GLN A 83 -7.69 -3.19 10.98
N GLU A 84 -7.97 -4.23 11.76
CA GLU A 84 -7.31 -4.46 13.06
C GLU A 84 -5.79 -4.66 12.92
N GLN A 85 -5.34 -5.20 11.78
CA GLN A 85 -3.94 -5.45 11.48
C GLN A 85 -3.19 -4.24 10.88
N LEU A 86 -3.89 -3.14 10.55
CA LEU A 86 -3.30 -1.99 9.87
C LEU A 86 -2.13 -1.34 10.65
N ILE A 87 -2.25 -1.28 11.97
CA ILE A 87 -1.20 -0.75 12.85
C ILE A 87 0.04 -1.65 12.83
N ASN A 88 -0.15 -2.98 12.80
CA ASN A 88 0.95 -3.94 12.76
C ASN A 88 1.67 -3.86 11.41
N LEU A 89 0.92 -3.80 10.31
CA LEU A 89 1.47 -3.58 8.97
C LEU A 89 2.28 -2.27 8.90
N SER A 90 1.77 -1.17 9.47
CA SER A 90 2.49 0.10 9.52
C SER A 90 3.85 -0.02 10.21
N LYS A 91 3.89 -0.68 11.38
CA LYS A 91 5.15 -0.91 12.12
C LYS A 91 6.11 -1.78 11.32
N TYR A 92 5.62 -2.86 10.71
CA TYR A 92 6.40 -3.76 9.89
C TYR A 92 7.07 -3.06 8.70
N LEU A 93 6.30 -2.27 7.95
CA LEU A 93 6.82 -1.51 6.82
C LEU A 93 7.85 -0.47 7.30
N LEU A 94 7.56 0.27 8.38
CA LEU A 94 8.50 1.27 8.93
C LEU A 94 9.83 0.65 9.37
N THR A 95 9.84 -0.58 9.89
CA THR A 95 11.09 -1.28 10.24
C THR A 95 11.82 -1.85 9.03
N SER A 96 11.11 -2.15 7.94
CA SER A 96 11.68 -2.74 6.73
C SER A 96 12.40 -1.73 5.83
N PHE A 97 12.14 -0.43 6.02
CA PHE A 97 12.76 0.66 5.27
C PHE A 97 13.80 1.46 6.08
N GLN A 98 14.25 0.94 7.24
CA GLN A 98 15.40 1.46 8.00
C GLN A 98 16.71 0.84 7.50
#